data_AF-A0A6L8Q5K4-F1
#
_entry.id   AF-A0A6L8Q5K4-F1
#
_cell.length_a   1.000
_cell.length_b   1.000
_cell.length_c   1.000
_cell.angle_alpha   90.00
_cell.angle_beta   90.00
_cell.angle_gamma   90.00
#
_symmetry.space_group_name_H-M   'P 1'
#
loop_
_entity.id
_entity.type
_entity.pdbx_description
1 polymer ?
#
loop_
_entity_poly.entity_id
_entity_poly.type
_entity_poly.pdbx_seq_one_letter_code
_entity_poly.pdbx_strand_id
1 'polypeptide(L)'
;MITRLTFDQISTAVHDAYEACKDIKGGQNAHYIPYLANINPSLFGISLCLPDGRLISVGDTDYRFGIESVSKVHTAILALEQHGAQAILDDIGADATGLPFNSIFAILLENDRPSTPLVNAGAIAACSLVEPHGDADGKWKAIFDNMTALLGSKPQLIDELYHSESVTNFDNRSITWLLQEYGRMYDDPEMSLDLYTRQCSLGVTAEQLAISAATIADDGVNPLTKKRVFGAALTSKVVALMSAVGFYEHSGDWLYATGLPAKTGVGGAVIGVMPGLFGVCAFAPPLDDAGNSVKAQAALKHLMKSLNLNVFSNTHFDLVEA
;
A
#
# COMPACT_ATOMS: atom_id res chain seq x y z
N MET A 1 -18.95 -22.36 7.63
CA MET A 1 -19.76 -22.49 6.40
C MET A 1 -18.86 -22.06 5.26
N ILE A 2 -18.71 -22.87 4.22
CA ILE A 2 -17.89 -22.53 3.05
C ILE A 2 -18.80 -21.83 2.04
N THR A 3 -18.53 -20.58 1.72
CA THR A 3 -19.19 -19.83 0.66
C THR A 3 -18.37 -19.99 -0.61
N ARG A 4 -18.99 -20.48 -1.68
CA ARG A 4 -18.35 -20.63 -2.97
C ARG A 4 -18.56 -19.37 -3.80
N LEU A 5 -17.48 -18.78 -4.28
CA LEU A 5 -17.52 -17.65 -5.20
C LEU A 5 -16.99 -18.09 -6.57
N THR A 6 -17.78 -17.82 -7.60
CA THR A 6 -17.35 -17.98 -8.99
C THR A 6 -16.63 -16.74 -9.47
N PHE A 7 -15.82 -16.90 -10.53
CA PHE A 7 -15.21 -15.76 -11.21
C PHE A 7 -16.27 -14.74 -11.68
N ASP A 8 -17.37 -15.23 -12.25
CA ASP A 8 -18.44 -14.36 -12.77
C ASP A 8 -19.09 -13.53 -11.66
N GLN A 9 -19.33 -14.10 -10.48
CA GLN A 9 -19.86 -13.35 -9.33
C GLN A 9 -18.90 -12.24 -8.88
N ILE A 10 -17.60 -12.53 -8.84
CA ILE A 10 -16.58 -11.53 -8.49
C ILE A 10 -16.51 -10.45 -9.57
N SER A 11 -16.53 -10.85 -10.85
CA SER A 11 -16.51 -9.94 -11.99
C SER A 11 -17.71 -9.00 -11.99
N THR A 12 -18.91 -9.53 -11.80
CA THR A 12 -20.14 -8.73 -11.64
C THR A 12 -20.01 -7.76 -10.47
N ALA A 13 -19.53 -8.22 -9.30
CA ALA A 13 -19.40 -7.34 -8.14
C ALA A 13 -18.40 -6.18 -8.36
N VAL A 14 -17.31 -6.40 -9.09
CA VAL A 14 -16.36 -5.33 -9.46
C VAL A 14 -16.99 -4.33 -10.43
N HIS A 15 -17.72 -4.80 -11.45
CA HIS A 15 -18.45 -3.94 -12.37
C HIS A 15 -19.54 -3.13 -11.66
N ASP A 16 -20.32 -3.75 -10.78
CA ASP A 16 -21.36 -3.09 -9.99
C ASP A 16 -20.75 -2.04 -9.06
N ALA A 17 -19.61 -2.32 -8.42
CA ALA A 17 -18.91 -1.36 -7.58
C ALA A 17 -18.43 -0.13 -8.37
N TYR A 18 -17.90 -0.34 -9.58
CA TYR A 18 -17.52 0.76 -10.49
C TYR A 18 -18.75 1.59 -10.88
N GLU A 19 -19.80 0.96 -11.37
CA GLU A 19 -21.02 1.65 -11.83
C GLU A 19 -21.72 2.41 -10.72
N ALA A 20 -21.79 1.85 -9.51
CA ALA A 20 -22.39 2.50 -8.36
C ALA A 20 -21.60 3.73 -7.87
N CYS A 21 -20.30 3.80 -8.16
CA CYS A 21 -19.41 4.81 -7.58
C CYS A 21 -18.81 5.80 -8.58
N LYS A 22 -18.88 5.56 -9.90
CA LYS A 22 -18.21 6.39 -10.92
C LYS A 22 -18.59 7.87 -10.86
N ASP A 23 -19.83 8.17 -10.48
CA ASP A 23 -20.38 9.52 -10.39
C ASP A 23 -20.23 10.18 -9.02
N ILE A 24 -19.70 9.48 -8.01
CA ILE A 24 -19.40 10.06 -6.70
C ILE A 24 -18.44 11.25 -6.89
N LYS A 25 -18.83 12.38 -6.31
CA LYS A 25 -18.03 13.61 -6.23
C LYS A 25 -17.63 13.86 -4.78
N GLY A 26 -16.64 14.73 -4.59
CA GLY A 26 -16.12 15.10 -3.27
C GLY A 26 -14.63 14.84 -3.16
N GLY A 27 -14.03 15.44 -2.15
CA GLY A 27 -12.58 15.46 -1.96
C GLY A 27 -11.86 16.39 -2.93
N GLN A 28 -10.54 16.43 -2.80
CA GLN A 28 -9.64 17.22 -3.62
C GLN A 28 -8.35 16.42 -3.88
N ASN A 29 -7.73 16.59 -5.04
CA ASN A 29 -6.39 16.04 -5.25
C ASN A 29 -5.44 16.57 -4.17
N ALA A 30 -4.42 15.76 -3.85
CA ALA A 30 -3.25 16.26 -3.17
C ALA A 30 -2.66 17.44 -3.95
N HIS A 31 -2.40 18.54 -3.27
CA HIS A 31 -2.08 19.83 -3.91
C HIS A 31 -0.83 20.51 -3.31
N TYR A 32 -0.08 19.80 -2.47
CA TYR A 32 1.18 20.30 -1.90
C TYR A 32 2.33 20.30 -2.94
N ILE A 33 2.20 19.52 -4.02
CA ILE A 33 3.08 19.57 -5.20
C ILE A 33 2.28 19.69 -6.51
N PRO A 34 2.80 20.40 -7.53
CA PRO A 34 2.11 20.60 -8.80
C PRO A 34 1.74 19.30 -9.53
N TYR A 35 2.60 18.28 -9.48
CA TYR A 35 2.37 17.01 -10.16
C TYR A 35 1.02 16.38 -9.76
N LEU A 36 0.78 16.21 -8.46
CA LEU A 36 -0.46 15.63 -7.92
C LEU A 36 -1.67 16.55 -8.14
N ALA A 37 -1.48 17.86 -8.02
CA ALA A 37 -2.54 18.85 -8.21
C ALA A 37 -3.13 18.82 -9.62
N ASN A 38 -2.30 18.49 -10.61
CA ASN A 38 -2.65 18.51 -12.04
C ASN A 38 -3.18 17.18 -12.58
N ILE A 39 -3.23 16.11 -11.79
CA ILE A 39 -3.83 14.84 -12.21
C ILE A 39 -5.33 15.06 -12.48
N ASN A 40 -5.84 14.52 -13.60
CA ASN A 40 -7.25 14.66 -13.95
C ASN A 40 -8.15 14.06 -12.83
N PRO A 41 -8.96 14.88 -12.13
CA PRO A 41 -9.75 14.43 -10.98
C PRO A 41 -10.90 13.50 -11.36
N SER A 42 -11.19 13.36 -12.66
CA SER A 42 -12.25 12.46 -13.17
C SER A 42 -11.79 11.01 -13.30
N LEU A 43 -10.49 10.74 -13.25
CA LEU A 43 -9.94 9.39 -13.39
C LEU A 43 -10.50 8.46 -12.31
N PHE A 44 -10.90 7.26 -12.72
CA PHE A 44 -11.37 6.23 -11.82
C PHE A 44 -11.19 4.84 -12.42
N GLY A 45 -10.56 3.94 -11.67
CA GLY A 45 -10.41 2.54 -12.07
C GLY A 45 -10.42 1.59 -10.89
N ILE A 46 -10.87 0.36 -11.14
CA ILE A 46 -10.81 -0.76 -10.19
C ILE A 46 -10.18 -1.95 -10.92
N SER A 47 -9.16 -2.55 -10.33
CA SER A 47 -8.59 -3.82 -10.78
C SER A 47 -8.55 -4.82 -9.64
N LEU A 48 -8.91 -6.08 -9.90
CA LEU A 48 -8.87 -7.19 -8.96
C LEU A 48 -8.12 -8.36 -9.59
N CYS A 49 -7.20 -8.96 -8.85
CA CYS A 49 -6.40 -10.10 -9.29
C CYS A 49 -6.64 -11.31 -8.38
N LEU A 50 -6.97 -12.45 -8.97
CA LEU A 50 -7.10 -13.73 -8.28
C LEU A 50 -5.73 -14.44 -8.18
N PRO A 51 -5.54 -15.36 -7.20
CA PRO A 51 -4.32 -16.17 -7.06
C PRO A 51 -3.93 -16.96 -8.32
N ASP A 52 -4.91 -17.36 -9.13
CA ASP A 52 -4.65 -18.04 -10.39
C ASP A 52 -4.10 -17.12 -11.50
N GLY A 53 -4.14 -15.80 -11.30
CA GLY A 53 -3.64 -14.78 -12.23
C GLY A 53 -4.73 -14.12 -13.07
N ARG A 54 -6.00 -14.53 -12.95
CA ARG A 54 -7.10 -13.85 -13.65
C ARG A 54 -7.29 -12.43 -13.10
N LEU A 55 -7.47 -11.48 -14.02
CA LEU A 55 -7.66 -10.07 -13.74
C LEU A 55 -9.07 -9.62 -14.14
N ILE A 56 -9.66 -8.76 -13.32
CA ILE A 56 -10.92 -8.06 -13.59
C ILE A 56 -10.63 -6.57 -13.44
N SER A 57 -10.67 -5.83 -14.54
CA SER A 57 -10.31 -4.42 -14.60
C SER A 57 -11.44 -3.59 -15.24
N VAL A 58 -11.82 -2.48 -14.60
CA VAL A 58 -12.90 -1.59 -15.05
C VAL A 58 -12.50 -0.12 -14.85
N GLY A 59 -12.64 0.71 -15.89
CA GLY A 59 -12.26 2.13 -15.86
C GLY A 59 -10.79 2.39 -16.22
N ASP A 60 -10.23 3.48 -15.71
CA ASP A 60 -8.88 4.00 -16.00
C ASP A 60 -7.77 3.19 -15.28
N THR A 61 -7.73 1.88 -15.53
CA THR A 61 -6.89 0.92 -14.79
C THR A 61 -5.45 0.82 -15.28
N ASP A 62 -5.17 1.34 -16.48
CA ASP A 62 -3.85 1.39 -17.12
C ASP A 62 -3.16 2.77 -16.98
N TYR A 63 -3.86 3.76 -16.43
CA TYR A 63 -3.27 5.07 -16.13
C TYR A 63 -2.15 4.93 -15.11
N ARG A 64 -1.00 5.56 -15.38
CA ARG A 64 0.16 5.55 -14.48
C ARG A 64 0.12 6.75 -13.55
N PHE A 65 0.05 6.48 -12.25
CA PHE A 65 0.06 7.47 -11.17
C PHE A 65 1.17 7.15 -10.16
N GLY A 66 1.57 8.14 -9.36
CA GLY A 66 2.56 7.96 -8.30
C GLY A 66 2.05 6.99 -7.22
N ILE A 67 2.82 5.96 -6.90
CA ILE A 67 2.46 4.93 -5.91
C ILE A 67 2.34 5.51 -4.50
N GLU A 68 3.12 6.54 -4.19
CA GLU A 68 3.14 7.23 -2.90
C GLU A 68 3.23 6.25 -1.72
N SER A 69 2.51 6.50 -0.62
CA SER A 69 2.54 5.68 0.60
C SER A 69 2.12 4.22 0.43
N VAL A 70 1.58 3.80 -0.73
CA VAL A 70 1.39 2.37 -1.02
C VAL A 70 2.74 1.65 -1.19
N SER A 71 3.80 2.37 -1.57
CA SER A 71 5.19 1.87 -1.63
C SER A 71 5.68 1.28 -0.31
N LYS A 72 5.24 1.84 0.81
CA LYS A 72 5.64 1.43 2.17
C LYS A 72 5.38 -0.05 2.44
N VAL A 73 4.27 -0.59 1.92
CA VAL A 73 3.95 -2.03 2.03
C VAL A 73 5.02 -2.87 1.36
N HIS A 74 5.49 -2.45 0.19
CA HIS A 74 6.48 -3.19 -0.58
C HIS A 74 7.84 -3.17 0.13
N THR A 75 8.26 -2.02 0.66
CA THR A 75 9.51 -1.92 1.42
C THR A 75 9.42 -2.64 2.77
N ALA A 76 8.26 -2.62 3.43
CA ALA A 76 8.03 -3.41 4.64
C ALA A 76 8.16 -4.92 4.37
N ILE A 77 7.64 -5.41 3.24
CA ILE A 77 7.81 -6.81 2.81
C ILE A 77 9.30 -7.14 2.63
N LEU A 78 10.07 -6.27 1.97
CA LEU A 78 11.51 -6.48 1.78
C LEU A 78 12.26 -6.53 3.11
N ALA A 79 11.97 -5.59 4.02
CA ALA A 79 12.60 -5.54 5.33
C ALA A 79 12.25 -6.79 6.17
N LEU A 80 10.98 -7.25 6.13
CA LEU A 80 10.55 -8.50 6.76
C LEU A 80 11.24 -9.73 6.19
N GLU A 81 11.47 -9.79 4.87
CA GLU A 81 12.17 -10.89 4.21
C GLU A 81 13.67 -10.91 4.55
N GLN A 82 14.31 -9.74 4.64
CA GLN A 82 15.75 -9.63 4.94
C GLN A 82 16.06 -9.87 6.42
N HIS A 83 15.23 -9.36 7.33
CA HIS A 83 15.53 -9.33 8.78
C HIS A 83 14.64 -10.22 9.63
N GLY A 84 13.51 -10.68 9.09
CA GLY A 84 12.53 -11.48 9.81
C GLY A 84 11.56 -10.65 10.65
N ALA A 85 10.42 -11.25 10.97
CA ALA A 85 9.30 -10.57 11.63
C ALA A 85 9.62 -10.03 13.02
N GLN A 86 10.46 -10.73 13.80
CA GLN A 86 10.80 -10.31 15.16
C GLN A 86 11.67 -9.05 15.15
N ALA A 87 12.70 -8.99 14.29
CA ALA A 87 13.55 -7.82 14.16
C ALA A 87 12.73 -6.58 13.75
N ILE A 88 11.86 -6.69 12.75
CA ILE A 88 10.99 -5.57 12.34
C ILE A 88 10.05 -5.11 13.47
N LEU A 89 9.55 -6.02 14.29
CA LEU A 89 8.72 -5.67 15.43
C LEU A 89 9.52 -4.96 16.54
N ASP A 90 10.76 -5.38 16.78
CA ASP A 90 11.62 -4.81 17.83
C ASP A 90 12.19 -3.46 17.40
N ASP A 91 12.68 -3.35 16.16
CA ASP A 91 13.32 -2.16 15.62
C ASP A 91 12.30 -1.09 15.19
N ILE A 92 11.20 -1.48 14.54
CA ILE A 92 10.22 -0.52 13.97
C ILE A 92 8.90 -0.55 14.73
N GLY A 93 8.30 -1.73 14.87
CA GLY A 93 6.99 -1.93 15.50
C GLY A 93 5.87 -2.32 14.53
N ALA A 94 4.67 -2.47 15.08
CA ALA A 94 3.45 -2.80 14.34
C ALA A 94 2.20 -2.03 14.84
N ASP A 95 2.40 -1.05 15.73
CA ASP A 95 1.31 -0.39 16.46
C ASP A 95 0.76 0.81 15.68
N ALA A 96 -0.53 1.10 15.89
CA ALA A 96 -1.15 2.31 15.37
C ALA A 96 -0.88 3.50 16.28
N THR A 97 -0.50 4.63 15.70
CA THR A 97 -0.20 5.86 16.43
C THR A 97 -1.44 6.58 16.94
N GLY A 98 -2.61 6.33 16.33
CA GLY A 98 -3.83 7.13 16.54
C GLY A 98 -3.71 8.59 16.07
N LEU A 99 -2.67 8.91 15.30
CA LEU A 99 -2.32 10.25 14.83
C LEU A 99 -2.10 10.23 13.31
N PRO A 100 -2.07 11.41 12.64
CA PRO A 100 -1.78 11.48 11.22
C PRO A 100 -0.45 10.80 10.85
N PHE A 101 -0.38 10.31 9.62
CA PHE A 101 0.72 9.45 9.13
C PHE A 101 2.12 10.09 9.10
N ASN A 102 2.18 11.42 9.14
CA ASN A 102 3.38 12.25 9.19
C ASN A 102 3.56 12.93 10.56
N SER A 103 2.85 12.49 11.61
CA SER A 103 2.87 13.12 12.92
C SER A 103 4.23 13.01 13.60
N ILE A 104 4.95 14.14 13.70
CA ILE A 104 6.15 14.27 14.55
C ILE A 104 5.80 13.97 16.02
N PHE A 105 4.60 14.32 16.45
CA PHE A 105 4.15 14.11 17.84
C PHE A 105 4.11 12.61 18.19
N ALA A 106 3.80 11.73 17.23
CA ALA A 106 3.84 10.28 17.45
C ALA A 106 5.26 9.80 17.80
N ILE A 107 6.28 10.33 17.11
CA ILE A 107 7.70 9.99 17.37
C ILE A 107 8.12 10.39 18.78
N LEU A 108 7.62 11.53 19.26
CA LEU A 108 7.96 12.06 20.59
C LEU A 108 7.24 11.34 21.74
N LEU A 109 6.05 10.78 21.48
CA LEU A 109 5.28 10.02 22.48
C LEU A 109 5.73 8.56 22.57
N GLU A 110 6.20 7.98 21.47
CA GLU A 110 6.70 6.62 21.43
C GLU A 110 8.17 6.58 21.84
N ASN A 111 8.44 6.11 23.06
CA ASN A 111 9.78 6.09 23.64
C ASN A 111 10.69 5.02 23.03
N ASP A 112 10.14 3.99 22.39
CA ASP A 112 10.90 2.77 22.13
C ASP A 112 11.23 2.57 20.64
N ARG A 113 10.28 2.86 19.72
CA ARG A 113 10.38 2.50 18.29
C ARG A 113 9.47 3.40 17.41
N PRO A 114 9.67 3.47 16.08
CA PRO A 114 8.92 4.33 15.15
C PRO A 114 7.54 3.76 14.71
N SER A 115 6.79 3.21 15.66
CA SER A 115 5.42 2.66 15.54
C SER A 115 5.25 1.45 14.61
N THR A 116 5.49 1.63 13.31
CA THR A 116 5.13 0.70 12.24
C THR A 116 5.73 1.13 10.90
N PRO A 117 6.14 0.19 10.02
CA PRO A 117 6.74 0.54 8.72
C PRO A 117 5.77 1.21 7.73
N LEU A 118 4.48 1.40 8.08
CA LEU A 118 3.48 1.99 7.18
C LEU A 118 3.12 3.47 7.48
N VAL A 119 3.71 4.07 8.52
CA VAL A 119 3.75 5.54 8.70
C VAL A 119 5.06 6.12 8.15
N ASN A 120 5.19 7.44 7.99
CA ASN A 120 6.40 8.03 7.38
C ASN A 120 7.67 7.68 8.17
N ALA A 121 7.62 7.82 9.50
CA ALA A 121 8.76 7.55 10.37
C ALA A 121 9.27 6.12 10.22
N GLY A 122 8.40 5.12 10.41
CA GLY A 122 8.78 3.72 10.26
C GLY A 122 9.13 3.33 8.83
N ALA A 123 8.55 3.97 7.81
CA ALA A 123 8.92 3.70 6.41
C ALA A 123 10.33 4.21 6.06
N ILE A 124 10.73 5.38 6.57
CA ILE A 124 12.08 5.91 6.43
C ILE A 124 13.07 5.01 7.19
N ALA A 125 12.72 4.62 8.42
CA ALA A 125 13.50 3.67 9.21
C ALA A 125 13.66 2.32 8.46
N ALA A 126 12.58 1.81 7.85
CA ALA A 126 12.62 0.60 7.03
C ALA A 126 13.55 0.73 5.82
N CYS A 127 13.59 1.90 5.14
CA CYS A 127 14.56 2.15 4.07
C CYS A 127 16.00 2.09 4.58
N SER A 128 16.26 2.57 5.79
CA SER A 128 17.59 2.52 6.40
C SER A 128 18.01 1.09 6.79
N LEU A 129 17.06 0.19 7.08
CA LEU A 129 17.33 -1.24 7.34
C LEU A 129 17.63 -2.06 6.07
N VAL A 130 17.20 -1.60 4.89
CA VAL A 130 17.37 -2.42 3.67
C VAL A 130 18.85 -2.69 3.40
N GLU A 131 19.19 -3.95 3.15
CA GLU A 131 20.54 -4.38 2.75
C GLU A 131 20.75 -4.16 1.24
N PRO A 132 22.00 -3.88 0.79
CA PRO A 132 23.25 -3.77 1.57
C PRO A 132 23.44 -2.42 2.28
N HIS A 133 23.90 -2.43 3.54
CA HIS A 133 24.24 -1.17 4.26
C HIS A 133 25.37 -0.37 3.60
N GLY A 134 25.26 0.96 3.64
CA GLY A 134 26.25 1.91 3.13
C GLY A 134 26.34 2.01 1.59
N ASP A 135 25.45 1.34 0.85
CA ASP A 135 25.42 1.32 -0.62
C ASP A 135 24.05 1.76 -1.14
N ALA A 136 23.92 3.06 -1.46
CA ALA A 136 22.69 3.66 -1.95
C ALA A 136 22.15 2.98 -3.22
N ASP A 137 23.03 2.66 -4.17
CA ASP A 137 22.64 2.04 -5.44
C ASP A 137 22.21 0.58 -5.24
N GLY A 138 22.92 -0.16 -4.38
CA GLY A 138 22.56 -1.50 -3.97
C GLY A 138 21.20 -1.56 -3.27
N LYS A 139 20.94 -0.67 -2.31
CA LYS A 139 19.65 -0.57 -1.62
C LYS A 139 18.52 -0.19 -2.57
N TRP A 140 18.74 0.81 -3.41
CA TRP A 140 17.74 1.19 -4.41
C TRP A 140 17.39 0.01 -5.33
N LYS A 141 18.40 -0.72 -5.80
CA LYS A 141 18.20 -1.91 -6.61
C LYS A 141 17.38 -2.97 -5.87
N ALA A 142 17.65 -3.23 -4.59
CA ALA A 142 16.89 -4.18 -3.79
C ALA A 142 15.42 -3.76 -3.64
N ILE A 143 15.15 -2.49 -3.32
CA ILE A 143 13.80 -1.93 -3.22
C ILE A 143 13.06 -2.04 -4.56
N PHE A 144 13.69 -1.61 -5.65
CA PHE A 144 13.09 -1.60 -6.98
C PHE A 144 12.82 -3.00 -7.52
N ASP A 145 13.74 -3.95 -7.32
CA ASP A 145 13.58 -5.34 -7.74
C ASP A 145 12.48 -6.04 -6.94
N ASN A 146 12.41 -5.80 -5.63
CA ASN A 146 11.33 -6.33 -4.79
C ASN A 146 9.96 -5.78 -5.23
N MET A 147 9.84 -4.47 -5.46
CA MET A 147 8.61 -3.90 -6.02
C MET A 147 8.26 -4.49 -7.38
N THR A 148 9.24 -4.62 -8.28
CA THR A 148 9.04 -5.24 -9.60
C THR A 148 8.52 -6.68 -9.47
N ALA A 149 9.07 -7.46 -8.53
CA ALA A 149 8.66 -8.84 -8.28
C ALA A 149 7.22 -8.92 -7.74
N LEU A 150 6.85 -8.04 -6.81
CA LEU A 150 5.48 -7.94 -6.28
C LEU A 150 4.48 -7.50 -7.35
N LEU A 151 4.80 -6.47 -8.14
CA LEU A 151 3.94 -5.93 -9.20
C LEU A 151 3.85 -6.87 -10.43
N GLY A 152 4.75 -7.86 -10.54
CA GLY A 152 4.88 -8.75 -11.70
C GLY A 152 5.47 -8.09 -12.94
N SER A 153 5.75 -6.79 -12.90
CA SER A 153 6.32 -5.99 -13.98
C SER A 153 6.99 -4.74 -13.43
N LYS A 154 7.90 -4.13 -14.22
CA LYS A 154 8.67 -2.97 -13.75
C LYS A 154 7.75 -1.74 -13.59
N PRO A 155 7.80 -1.05 -12.44
CA PRO A 155 7.27 0.31 -12.34
C PRO A 155 8.21 1.29 -13.06
N GLN A 156 7.75 2.53 -13.25
CA GLN A 156 8.54 3.60 -13.87
C GLN A 156 8.83 4.69 -12.84
N LEU A 157 10.08 5.11 -12.65
CA LEU A 157 10.33 6.32 -11.87
C LEU A 157 9.77 7.55 -12.59
N ILE A 158 8.95 8.34 -11.91
CA ILE A 158 8.42 9.59 -12.44
C ILE A 158 9.33 10.72 -11.95
N ASP A 159 10.27 11.15 -12.79
CA ASP A 159 11.30 12.13 -12.41
C ASP A 159 10.71 13.47 -11.94
N GLU A 160 9.61 13.92 -12.54
CA GLU A 160 8.92 15.16 -12.14
C GLU A 160 8.36 15.07 -10.71
N LEU A 161 7.75 13.92 -10.38
CA LEU A 161 7.21 13.65 -9.05
C LEU A 161 8.34 13.54 -8.03
N TYR A 162 9.38 12.76 -8.35
CA TYR A 162 10.55 12.58 -7.51
C TYR A 162 11.25 13.90 -7.20
N HIS A 163 11.46 14.74 -8.22
CA HIS A 163 12.02 16.07 -8.02
C HIS A 163 11.14 16.94 -7.11
N SER A 164 9.83 16.96 -7.38
CA SER A 164 8.87 17.77 -6.63
C SER A 164 8.79 17.37 -5.15
N GLU A 165 8.73 16.07 -4.87
CA GLU A 165 8.76 15.54 -3.50
C GLU A 165 10.10 15.87 -2.82
N SER A 166 11.23 15.66 -3.51
CA SER A 166 12.56 15.90 -2.94
C SER A 166 12.79 17.33 -2.46
N VAL A 167 12.25 18.33 -3.19
CA VAL A 167 12.41 19.75 -2.82
C VAL A 167 11.36 20.23 -1.81
N THR A 168 10.31 19.45 -1.52
CA THR A 168 9.22 19.84 -0.60
C THR A 168 9.09 18.96 0.65
N ASN A 169 9.85 17.85 0.76
CA ASN A 169 9.77 16.87 1.85
C ASN A 169 10.32 17.32 3.22
N PHE A 170 10.16 18.59 3.61
CA PHE A 170 10.71 19.17 4.84
C PHE A 170 10.27 18.45 6.13
N ASP A 171 9.01 18.01 6.19
CA ASP A 171 8.51 17.20 7.30
C ASP A 171 9.26 15.88 7.40
N ASN A 172 9.50 15.21 6.26
CA ASN A 172 10.25 13.95 6.24
C ASN A 172 11.73 14.17 6.60
N ARG A 173 12.34 15.30 6.23
CA ARG A 173 13.68 15.69 6.72
C ARG A 173 13.69 15.82 8.24
N SER A 174 12.68 16.46 8.81
CA SER A 174 12.54 16.63 10.26
C SER A 174 12.36 15.29 10.97
N ILE A 175 11.48 14.43 10.45
CA ILE A 175 11.28 13.06 10.92
C ILE A 175 12.58 12.27 10.88
N THR A 176 13.32 12.34 9.77
CA THR A 176 14.58 11.63 9.56
C THR A 176 15.61 11.99 10.63
N TRP A 177 15.79 13.28 10.91
CA TRP A 177 16.73 13.72 11.95
C TRP A 177 16.28 13.40 13.37
N LEU A 178 14.96 13.39 13.64
CA LEU A 178 14.43 12.91 14.91
C LEU A 178 14.68 11.40 15.11
N LEU A 179 14.49 10.60 14.06
CA LEU A 179 14.82 9.17 14.12
C LEU A 179 16.30 8.96 14.39
N GLN A 180 17.17 9.75 13.76
CA GLN A 180 18.63 9.70 14.00
C GLN A 180 18.97 10.04 15.46
N GLU A 181 18.39 11.11 16.01
CA GLU A 181 18.59 11.51 17.41
C GLU A 181 18.18 10.41 18.40
N TYR A 182 17.08 9.71 18.12
CA TYR A 182 16.58 8.61 18.95
C TYR A 182 17.21 7.24 18.66
N GLY A 183 18.22 7.16 17.78
CA GLY A 183 18.88 5.90 17.44
C GLY A 183 17.98 4.91 16.69
N ARG A 184 17.02 5.42 15.91
CA ARG A 184 16.04 4.66 15.11
C ARG A 184 16.29 4.77 13.60
N MET A 185 17.52 5.15 13.24
CA MET A 185 18.06 5.10 11.89
C MET A 185 19.20 4.10 11.86
N TYR A 186 19.17 3.22 10.87
CA TYR A 186 20.06 2.05 10.80
C TYR A 186 21.12 2.20 9.71
N ASP A 187 21.13 3.33 9.01
CA ASP A 187 22.12 3.72 8.00
C ASP A 187 22.08 5.25 7.80
N ASP A 188 22.84 5.76 6.82
CA ASP A 188 22.91 7.19 6.51
C ASP A 188 21.50 7.81 6.36
N PRO A 189 21.18 8.86 7.15
CA PRO A 189 19.84 9.42 7.17
C PRO A 189 19.42 10.09 5.85
N GLU A 190 20.32 10.81 5.20
CA GLU A 190 20.02 11.52 3.95
C GLU A 190 19.77 10.54 2.80
N MET A 191 20.62 9.53 2.66
CA MET A 191 20.44 8.41 1.74
C MET A 191 19.11 7.70 1.98
N SER A 192 18.79 7.38 3.24
CA SER A 192 17.57 6.64 3.58
C SER A 192 16.30 7.44 3.24
N LEU A 193 16.32 8.75 3.49
CA LEU A 193 15.25 9.67 3.09
C LEU A 193 15.13 9.79 1.57
N ASP A 194 16.26 9.83 0.85
CA ASP A 194 16.26 9.85 -0.61
C ASP A 194 15.62 8.59 -1.20
N LEU A 195 16.00 7.41 -0.70
CA LEU A 195 15.41 6.12 -1.09
C LEU A 195 13.90 6.06 -0.79
N TYR A 196 13.47 6.57 0.37
CA TYR A 196 12.06 6.71 0.71
C TYR A 196 11.31 7.64 -0.26
N THR A 197 11.91 8.77 -0.62
CA THR A 197 11.30 9.70 -1.57
C THR A 197 11.20 9.07 -2.96
N ARG A 198 12.27 8.42 -3.42
CA ARG A 198 12.37 7.78 -4.73
C ARG A 198 11.39 6.63 -4.91
N GLN A 199 11.14 5.83 -3.86
CA GLN A 199 10.17 4.74 -3.93
C GLN A 199 8.72 5.24 -4.00
N CYS A 200 8.39 6.34 -3.32
CA CYS A 200 7.06 6.97 -3.38
C CYS A 200 6.76 7.53 -4.77
N SER A 201 7.80 7.91 -5.52
CA SER A 201 7.69 8.50 -6.86
C SER A 201 7.68 7.48 -8.01
N LEU A 202 7.53 6.19 -7.71
CA LEU A 202 7.35 5.17 -8.73
C LEU A 202 5.93 5.21 -9.30
N GLY A 203 5.83 5.38 -10.62
CA GLY A 203 4.63 5.28 -11.41
C GLY A 203 4.16 3.84 -11.59
N VAL A 204 2.93 3.58 -11.16
CA VAL A 204 2.25 2.28 -11.21
C VAL A 204 0.84 2.43 -11.77
N THR A 205 0.25 1.32 -12.18
CA THR A 205 -1.16 1.25 -12.58
C THR A 205 -2.00 0.53 -11.51
N ALA A 206 -3.34 0.69 -11.57
CA ALA A 206 -4.24 -0.03 -10.67
C ALA A 206 -4.10 -1.56 -10.85
N GLU A 207 -3.87 -2.02 -12.08
CA GLU A 207 -3.62 -3.43 -12.38
C GLU A 207 -2.35 -3.95 -11.69
N GLN A 208 -1.23 -3.23 -11.80
CA GLN A 208 0.02 -3.61 -11.14
C GLN A 208 -0.16 -3.72 -9.62
N LEU A 209 -0.87 -2.78 -9.01
CA LEU A 209 -1.16 -2.79 -7.59
C LEU A 209 -2.12 -3.91 -7.16
N ALA A 210 -3.10 -4.27 -7.99
CA ALA A 210 -3.96 -5.43 -7.73
C ALA A 210 -3.17 -6.75 -7.75
N ILE A 211 -2.21 -6.90 -8.68
CA ILE A 211 -1.29 -8.05 -8.75
C ILE A 211 -0.39 -8.11 -7.51
N SER A 212 0.15 -6.96 -7.07
CA SER A 212 0.96 -6.89 -5.84
C SER A 212 0.15 -7.29 -4.60
N ALA A 213 -1.07 -6.77 -4.46
CA ALA A 213 -1.97 -7.17 -3.40
C ALA A 213 -2.33 -8.67 -3.46
N ALA A 214 -2.48 -9.23 -4.67
CA ALA A 214 -2.76 -10.65 -4.84
C ALA A 214 -1.54 -11.53 -4.54
N THR A 215 -0.33 -11.02 -4.76
CA THR A 215 0.91 -11.66 -4.30
C THR A 215 0.92 -11.79 -2.78
N ILE A 216 0.42 -10.77 -2.06
CA ILE A 216 0.25 -10.84 -0.60
C ILE A 216 -0.86 -11.83 -0.23
N ALA A 217 -1.98 -11.82 -0.96
CA ALA A 217 -3.08 -12.73 -0.72
C ALA A 217 -2.72 -14.21 -0.96
N ASP A 218 -1.79 -14.50 -1.88
CA ASP A 218 -1.34 -15.84 -2.30
C ASP A 218 0.02 -16.21 -1.67
N ASP A 219 0.18 -15.89 -0.38
CA ASP A 219 1.33 -16.31 0.42
C ASP A 219 2.72 -15.99 -0.16
N GLY A 220 2.82 -14.79 -0.73
CA GLY A 220 4.03 -14.24 -1.31
C GLY A 220 4.37 -14.81 -2.70
N VAL A 221 3.46 -15.55 -3.34
CA VAL A 221 3.63 -16.01 -4.72
C VAL A 221 2.94 -15.03 -5.67
N ASN A 222 3.71 -14.45 -6.60
CA ASN A 222 3.12 -13.53 -7.56
C ASN A 222 2.24 -14.31 -8.56
N PRO A 223 0.96 -13.95 -8.71
CA PRO A 223 -0.01 -14.77 -9.43
C PRO A 223 0.20 -14.79 -10.94
N LEU A 224 0.96 -13.85 -11.51
CA LEU A 224 1.27 -13.86 -12.95
C LEU A 224 2.58 -14.58 -13.24
N THR A 225 3.64 -14.24 -12.50
CA THR A 225 4.98 -14.80 -12.73
C THR A 225 5.16 -16.18 -12.10
N LYS A 226 4.27 -16.57 -11.18
CA LYS A 226 4.30 -17.79 -10.35
C LYS A 226 5.60 -17.93 -9.54
N LYS A 227 6.30 -16.82 -9.32
CA LYS A 227 7.52 -16.77 -8.50
C LYS A 227 7.19 -16.38 -7.07
N ARG A 228 7.85 -17.03 -6.11
CA ARG A 228 7.85 -16.62 -4.71
C ARG A 228 8.69 -15.35 -4.56
N VAL A 229 8.07 -14.31 -4.03
CA VAL A 229 8.69 -13.01 -3.74
C VAL A 229 9.13 -12.92 -2.28
N PHE A 230 8.32 -13.46 -1.36
CA PHE A 230 8.65 -13.54 0.07
C PHE A 230 8.09 -14.83 0.71
N GLY A 231 8.57 -15.16 1.91
CA GLY A 231 8.16 -16.36 2.64
C GLY A 231 6.69 -16.32 3.11
N ALA A 232 5.93 -17.39 2.87
CA ALA A 232 4.51 -17.50 3.27
C ALA A 232 4.23 -17.18 4.74
N ALA A 233 5.18 -17.47 5.65
CA ALA A 233 5.04 -17.16 7.06
C ALA A 233 4.91 -15.65 7.36
N LEU A 234 5.39 -14.79 6.45
CA LEU A 234 5.35 -13.34 6.60
C LEU A 234 4.01 -12.73 6.16
N THR A 235 3.19 -13.45 5.38
CA THR A 235 1.88 -12.97 4.90
C THR A 235 1.02 -12.41 6.03
N SER A 236 0.87 -13.19 7.09
CA SER A 236 0.08 -12.79 8.26
C SER A 236 0.59 -11.50 8.91
N LYS A 237 1.90 -11.21 8.83
CA LYS A 237 2.52 -10.01 9.39
C LYS A 237 2.25 -8.80 8.51
N VAL A 238 2.43 -8.94 7.20
CA VAL A 238 2.10 -7.89 6.23
C VAL A 238 0.62 -7.51 6.31
N VAL A 239 -0.27 -8.51 6.35
CA VAL A 239 -1.72 -8.30 6.47
C VAL A 239 -2.08 -7.64 7.80
N ALA A 240 -1.42 -8.02 8.91
CA ALA A 240 -1.62 -7.37 10.21
C ALA A 240 -1.20 -5.89 10.19
N LEU A 241 -0.04 -5.57 9.60
CA LEU A 241 0.42 -4.19 9.43
C LEU A 241 -0.59 -3.36 8.62
N MET A 242 -1.05 -3.88 7.49
CA MET A 242 -2.07 -3.23 6.66
C MET A 242 -3.41 -3.05 7.40
N SER A 243 -3.77 -3.99 8.27
CA SER A 243 -4.98 -3.89 9.08
C SER A 243 -4.88 -2.81 10.16
N ALA A 244 -3.73 -2.70 10.81
CA ALA A 244 -3.56 -1.77 11.94
C ALA A 244 -3.50 -0.30 11.49
N VAL A 245 -2.83 0.00 10.37
CA VAL A 245 -2.45 1.39 9.99
C VAL A 245 -2.61 1.71 8.50
N GLY A 246 -3.32 0.86 7.77
CA GLY A 246 -3.53 0.97 6.32
C GLY A 246 -4.13 2.30 5.84
N PHE A 247 -4.98 2.87 6.68
CA PHE A 247 -5.88 3.99 6.41
C PHE A 247 -5.64 5.19 7.34
N TYR A 248 -4.40 5.32 7.82
CA TYR A 248 -3.97 6.39 8.71
C TYR A 248 -4.85 6.45 9.97
N GLU A 249 -5.30 7.63 10.40
CA GLU A 249 -6.20 7.82 11.55
C GLU A 249 -7.56 7.10 11.42
N HIS A 250 -7.98 6.73 10.20
CA HIS A 250 -9.25 6.04 9.93
C HIS A 250 -9.09 4.52 9.73
N SER A 251 -7.94 3.94 10.09
CA SER A 251 -7.71 2.49 9.95
C SER A 251 -8.74 1.65 10.70
N GLY A 252 -9.11 2.07 11.91
CA GLY A 252 -10.15 1.41 12.71
C GLY A 252 -11.53 1.45 12.04
N ASP A 253 -11.95 2.63 11.58
CA ASP A 253 -13.24 2.82 10.91
C ASP A 253 -13.33 2.02 9.61
N TRP A 254 -12.25 2.02 8.82
CA TRP A 254 -12.14 1.27 7.59
C TRP A 254 -12.29 -0.23 7.83
N LEU A 255 -11.51 -0.76 8.78
CA LEU A 255 -11.47 -2.18 9.08
C LEU A 255 -12.79 -2.66 9.71
N TYR A 256 -13.41 -1.83 10.56
CA TYR A 256 -14.76 -2.08 11.10
C TYR A 256 -15.81 -2.16 9.99
N ALA A 257 -15.77 -1.24 9.02
CA ALA A 257 -16.77 -1.16 7.96
C ALA A 257 -16.61 -2.23 6.88
N THR A 258 -15.39 -2.66 6.58
CA THR A 258 -15.10 -3.52 5.41
C THR A 258 -14.52 -4.89 5.75
N GLY A 259 -13.82 -5.00 6.88
CA GLY A 259 -12.97 -6.16 7.16
C GLY A 259 -11.94 -6.43 6.06
N LEU A 260 -11.51 -5.40 5.32
CA LEU A 260 -10.51 -5.52 4.27
C LEU A 260 -9.19 -4.89 4.72
N PRO A 261 -8.15 -5.68 5.03
CA PRO A 261 -6.79 -5.17 5.19
C PRO A 261 -6.37 -4.38 3.95
N ALA A 262 -5.91 -3.13 4.13
CA ALA A 262 -5.73 -2.21 3.01
C ALA A 262 -4.53 -1.27 3.21
N LYS A 263 -4.14 -0.57 2.14
CA LYS A 263 -3.24 0.59 2.21
C LYS A 263 -3.66 1.63 1.19
N THR A 264 -3.70 2.89 1.62
CA THR A 264 -3.95 4.06 0.78
C THR A 264 -2.67 4.85 0.46
N GLY A 265 -2.69 5.66 -0.59
CA GLY A 265 -1.65 6.62 -0.93
C GLY A 265 -2.23 7.91 -1.52
N VAL A 266 -1.55 9.04 -1.31
CA VAL A 266 -2.02 10.37 -1.75
C VAL A 266 -2.05 10.54 -3.27
N GLY A 267 -1.49 9.60 -4.02
CA GLY A 267 -1.70 9.47 -5.46
C GLY A 267 -3.15 9.10 -5.82
N GLY A 268 -3.95 8.62 -4.86
CA GLY A 268 -5.37 8.27 -5.05
C GLY A 268 -5.66 6.77 -5.07
N ALA A 269 -4.65 5.92 -4.84
CA ALA A 269 -4.83 4.47 -4.80
C ALA A 269 -5.21 3.96 -3.42
N VAL A 270 -6.07 2.94 -3.41
CA VAL A 270 -6.38 2.09 -2.26
C VAL A 270 -6.19 0.65 -2.69
N ILE A 271 -5.20 -0.03 -2.13
CA ILE A 271 -5.03 -1.47 -2.28
C ILE A 271 -5.70 -2.22 -1.14
N GLY A 272 -6.25 -3.40 -1.42
CA GLY A 272 -6.87 -4.28 -0.45
C GLY A 272 -6.43 -5.72 -0.66
N VAL A 273 -6.25 -6.45 0.44
CA VAL A 273 -5.81 -7.85 0.44
C VAL A 273 -6.88 -8.69 1.14
N MET A 274 -7.48 -9.63 0.41
CA MET A 274 -8.31 -10.68 1.00
C MET A 274 -7.51 -11.98 1.00
N PRO A 275 -6.89 -12.37 2.13
CA PRO A 275 -5.99 -13.52 2.18
C PRO A 275 -6.63 -14.80 1.63
N GLY A 276 -5.92 -15.48 0.72
CA GLY A 276 -6.40 -16.69 0.05
C GLY A 276 -7.44 -16.49 -1.05
N LEU A 277 -7.89 -15.25 -1.33
CA LEU A 277 -8.93 -14.99 -2.33
C LEU A 277 -8.51 -14.05 -3.45
N PHE A 278 -8.05 -12.84 -3.13
CA PHE A 278 -7.68 -11.85 -4.15
C PHE A 278 -6.90 -10.67 -3.57
N GLY A 279 -6.21 -9.98 -4.47
CA GLY A 279 -5.80 -8.59 -4.30
C GLY A 279 -6.67 -7.66 -5.12
N VAL A 280 -6.92 -6.46 -4.62
CA VAL A 280 -7.70 -5.44 -5.32
C VAL A 280 -7.02 -4.08 -5.20
N CYS A 281 -7.14 -3.26 -6.23
CA CYS A 281 -6.78 -1.85 -6.20
C CYS A 281 -7.91 -1.02 -6.81
N ALA A 282 -8.36 0.00 -6.10
CA ALA A 282 -9.17 1.07 -6.67
C ALA A 282 -8.36 2.38 -6.67
N PHE A 283 -8.48 3.15 -7.74
CA PHE A 283 -7.74 4.40 -7.94
C PHE A 283 -8.71 5.52 -8.31
N ALA A 284 -8.64 6.63 -7.57
CA ALA A 284 -9.21 7.92 -7.97
C ALA A 284 -8.47 9.07 -7.27
N PRO A 285 -8.03 10.12 -7.96
CA PRO A 285 -7.19 11.17 -7.36
C PRO A 285 -7.80 11.98 -6.21
N PRO A 286 -9.11 12.35 -6.20
CA PRO A 286 -9.65 13.18 -5.13
C PRO A 286 -9.68 12.46 -3.77
N LEU A 287 -9.05 13.09 -2.77
CA LEU A 287 -8.88 12.60 -1.40
C LEU A 287 -9.81 13.32 -0.43
N ASP A 288 -10.20 12.62 0.64
CA ASP A 288 -10.81 13.24 1.82
C ASP A 288 -9.75 13.97 2.69
N ASP A 289 -10.20 14.56 3.80
CA ASP A 289 -9.36 15.35 4.70
C ASP A 289 -8.24 14.52 5.38
N ALA A 290 -8.38 13.19 5.41
CA ALA A 290 -7.37 12.28 5.93
C ALA A 290 -6.42 11.74 4.84
N GLY A 291 -6.53 12.23 3.60
CA GLY A 291 -5.67 11.83 2.49
C GLY A 291 -6.05 10.49 1.86
N ASN A 292 -7.30 10.05 2.00
CA ASN A 292 -7.79 8.80 1.41
C ASN A 292 -8.71 9.07 0.23
N SER A 293 -8.55 8.34 -0.88
CA SER A 293 -9.38 8.53 -2.07
C SER A 293 -10.87 8.30 -1.79
N VAL A 294 -11.71 9.32 -2.01
CA VAL A 294 -13.15 9.27 -1.69
C VAL A 294 -13.85 8.18 -2.49
N LYS A 295 -13.60 8.17 -3.81
CA LYS A 295 -14.28 7.27 -4.74
C LYS A 295 -13.75 5.84 -4.63
N ALA A 296 -12.43 5.67 -4.49
CA ALA A 296 -11.84 4.34 -4.33
C ALA A 296 -12.31 3.65 -3.04
N GLN A 297 -12.38 4.40 -1.93
CA GLN A 297 -12.96 3.91 -0.67
C GLN A 297 -14.39 3.43 -0.84
N ALA A 298 -15.25 4.24 -1.46
CA ALA A 298 -16.65 3.90 -1.67
C ALA A 298 -16.81 2.63 -2.52
N ALA A 299 -16.03 2.52 -3.59
CA ALA A 299 -16.06 1.38 -4.50
C ALA A 299 -15.65 0.07 -3.80
N LEU A 300 -14.55 0.08 -3.04
CA LEU A 300 -14.12 -1.10 -2.30
C LEU A 300 -15.08 -1.45 -1.15
N LYS A 301 -15.65 -0.46 -0.44
CA LYS A 301 -16.74 -0.70 0.53
C LYS A 301 -17.94 -1.39 -0.13
N HIS A 302 -18.33 -0.94 -1.33
CA HIS A 302 -19.42 -1.55 -2.09
C HIS A 302 -19.09 -2.99 -2.49
N LEU A 303 -17.92 -3.23 -3.07
CA LEU A 303 -17.44 -4.56 -3.48
C LEU A 303 -17.48 -5.56 -2.31
N MET A 304 -16.89 -5.18 -1.17
CA MET A 304 -16.82 -6.02 0.02
C MET A 304 -18.19 -6.37 0.57
N LYS A 305 -19.11 -5.40 0.58
CA LYS A 305 -20.50 -5.60 1.00
C LYS A 305 -21.26 -6.52 0.04
N SER A 306 -21.11 -6.33 -1.26
CA SER A 306 -21.80 -7.12 -2.29
C SER A 306 -21.37 -8.58 -2.29
N LEU A 307 -20.09 -8.86 -2.00
CA LEU A 307 -19.57 -10.22 -1.85
C LEU A 307 -19.75 -10.79 -0.43
N ASN A 308 -20.22 -9.98 0.52
CA ASN A 308 -20.32 -10.33 1.94
C ASN A 308 -19.01 -10.90 2.51
N LEU A 309 -17.89 -10.27 2.13
CA LEU A 309 -16.55 -10.66 2.55
C LEU A 309 -16.10 -9.84 3.75
N ASN A 310 -15.42 -10.49 4.70
CA ASN A 310 -14.83 -9.85 5.86
C ASN A 310 -13.83 -10.81 6.52
N VAL A 311 -12.58 -10.37 6.75
CA VAL A 311 -11.54 -11.23 7.38
C VAL A 311 -11.83 -11.64 8.83
N PHE A 312 -12.76 -10.95 9.51
CA PHE A 312 -13.20 -11.28 10.86
C PHE A 312 -14.47 -12.15 10.89
N SER A 313 -15.00 -12.52 9.73
CA SER A 313 -16.14 -13.43 9.66
C SER A 313 -15.70 -14.90 9.74
N ASN A 314 -16.57 -15.77 10.26
CA ASN A 314 -16.34 -17.23 10.27
C ASN A 314 -16.53 -17.88 8.89
N THR A 315 -16.77 -17.08 7.86
CA THR A 315 -17.06 -17.56 6.51
C THR A 315 -15.74 -17.91 5.83
N HIS A 316 -15.62 -19.18 5.44
CA HIS A 316 -14.48 -19.63 4.62
C HIS A 316 -14.93 -19.53 3.17
N PHE A 317 -14.03 -19.15 2.27
CA PHE A 317 -14.39 -18.98 0.87
C PHE A 317 -13.50 -19.81 -0.02
N ASP A 318 -14.14 -20.49 -0.98
CA ASP A 318 -13.45 -21.24 -2.03
C ASP A 318 -13.79 -20.61 -3.38
N LEU A 319 -12.77 -20.32 -4.17
CA LEU A 319 -12.94 -20.01 -5.59
C LEU A 319 -13.27 -21.31 -6.31
N VAL A 320 -14.41 -21.33 -6.99
CA VAL A 320 -14.82 -22.47 -7.81
C VAL A 320 -14.84 -22.06 -9.28
N GLU A 321 -14.38 -22.95 -10.15
CA GLU A 321 -14.68 -22.82 -11.57
C GLU A 321 -16.20 -22.98 -11.75
N ALA A 322 -16.77 -22.09 -12.57
CA ALA A 322 -18.20 -22.09 -12.87
C ALA A 322 -18.64 -23.36 -13.60
#